data_AF-A0A1B3SMT8-F1
#
_entry.id   AF-A0A1B3SMT8-F1
#
_cell.length_a   1.000
_cell.length_b   1.000
_cell.length_c   1.000
_cell.angle_alpha   90.00
_cell.angle_beta   90.00
_cell.angle_gamma   90.00
#
_symmetry.space_group_name_H-M   'P 1'
#
loop_
_entity.id
_entity.type
_entity.pdbx_description
1 polymer ?
#
loop_
_entity_poly.entity_id
_entity_poly.type
_entity_poly.pdbx_seq_one_letter_code
_entity_poly.pdbx_strand_id
1 'polypeptide(L)'
;GSLTIVDETHGFKFFDNRDLMGFVDGTENPDGALARSATQIGDEDPDFTGGCYVHVEVRHDMAAWNALTVEEQERAIGRTKVDDVGLDDDVKPANSHVA
;
A
#
# COMPACT_ATOMS: atom_id res chain seq x y z
N GLY A 1 35.20 1.56 9.12
CA GLY A 1 33.87 1.17 9.58
C GLY A 1 33.41 -0.02 8.75
N SER A 2 32.64 -0.94 9.32
CA SER A 2 32.19 -2.18 8.67
C SER A 2 31.00 -2.01 7.71
N LEU A 3 30.43 -0.80 7.60
CA LEU A 3 29.20 -0.52 6.84
C LEU A 3 29.27 0.87 6.18
N THR A 4 28.51 1.06 5.10
CA THR A 4 28.31 2.34 4.39
C THR A 4 26.85 2.46 3.99
N ILE A 5 26.25 3.63 4.23
CA ILE A 5 24.85 3.92 3.86
C ILE A 5 24.79 4.17 2.36
N VAL A 6 23.87 3.50 1.67
CA VAL A 6 23.67 3.64 0.21
C VAL A 6 22.38 4.38 -0.15
N ASP A 7 21.38 4.31 0.71
CA ASP A 7 20.13 5.07 0.62
C ASP A 7 19.56 5.28 2.04
N GLU A 8 18.93 6.42 2.26
CA GLU A 8 18.30 6.78 3.53
C GLU A 8 17.08 7.65 3.25
N THR A 9 15.90 7.08 3.49
CA THR A 9 14.63 7.79 3.31
C THR A 9 13.90 7.89 4.65
N HIS A 10 13.54 9.10 5.05
CA HIS A 10 12.81 9.36 6.29
C HIS A 10 11.32 9.44 6.00
N GLY A 11 10.60 8.37 6.32
CA GLY A 11 9.14 8.33 6.24
C GLY A 11 8.47 9.11 7.37
N PHE A 12 7.23 9.52 7.13
CA PHE A 12 6.36 10.13 8.13
C PHE A 12 4.93 9.63 7.93
N LYS A 13 4.17 9.58 9.02
CA LYS A 13 2.72 9.36 8.91
C LYS A 13 2.07 10.63 8.39
N PHE A 14 1.34 10.52 7.29
CA PHE A 14 0.58 11.62 6.73
C PHE A 14 -0.89 11.51 7.15
N PHE A 15 -1.38 12.54 7.85
CA PHE A 15 -2.74 12.62 8.41
C PHE A 15 -3.22 11.32 9.09
N ASP A 16 -4.37 10.80 8.70
CA ASP A 16 -5.10 9.64 9.19
C ASP A 16 -4.66 8.32 8.52
N ASN A 17 -3.35 8.13 8.29
CA ASN A 17 -2.74 7.03 7.52
C ASN A 17 -2.96 7.15 6.00
N ARG A 18 -2.79 8.37 5.47
CA ARG A 18 -2.87 8.59 4.03
C ARG A 18 -1.52 8.39 3.35
N ASP A 19 -1.55 7.96 2.11
CA ASP A 19 -0.41 8.08 1.21
C ASP A 19 -0.28 9.52 0.68
N LEU A 20 0.76 9.77 -0.13
CA LEU A 20 0.97 11.09 -0.74
C LEU A 20 -0.10 11.43 -1.79
N MET A 21 -0.79 10.44 -2.35
CA MET A 21 -1.90 10.59 -3.30
C MET A 21 -3.21 11.03 -2.61
N GLY A 22 -3.24 10.94 -1.27
CA GLY A 22 -4.30 11.41 -0.39
C GLY A 22 -5.36 10.36 -0.08
N PHE A 23 -5.12 9.08 -0.35
CA PHE A 23 -6.00 7.97 0.00
C PHE A 23 -5.50 7.30 1.27
N VAL A 24 -6.41 6.75 2.08
CA VAL A 24 -6.02 5.93 3.24
C VAL A 24 -5.33 4.68 2.71
N ASP A 25 -4.17 4.37 3.26
CA ASP A 25 -3.34 3.24 2.84
C ASP A 25 -3.19 2.23 3.98
N GLY A 26 -3.28 0.95 3.63
CA GLY A 26 -3.24 -0.17 4.56
C GLY A 26 -4.60 -0.63 5.12
N THR A 27 -5.73 -0.13 4.61
CA THR A 27 -7.08 -0.53 5.08
C THR A 27 -7.34 -2.04 4.97
N GLU A 28 -6.83 -2.68 3.91
CA GLU A 28 -7.01 -4.12 3.66
C GLU A 28 -5.85 -4.97 4.22
N ASN A 29 -4.92 -4.38 4.99
CA ASN A 29 -3.84 -5.17 5.57
C ASN A 29 -4.40 -6.17 6.59
N PRO A 30 -3.95 -7.43 6.57
CA PRO A 30 -4.34 -8.39 7.59
C PRO A 30 -3.75 -8.00 8.95
N ASP A 31 -4.48 -8.33 10.02
CA ASP A 31 -4.07 -8.06 11.39
C ASP A 31 -3.83 -9.34 12.21
N GLY A 32 -3.10 -9.20 13.31
CA GLY A 32 -2.95 -10.22 14.33
C GLY A 32 -2.37 -11.55 13.81
N ALA A 33 -3.13 -12.62 13.94
CA ALA A 33 -2.69 -13.95 13.49
C ALA A 33 -2.63 -14.05 11.96
N LEU A 34 -3.55 -13.39 11.25
CA LEU A 34 -3.58 -13.38 9.79
C LEU A 34 -2.36 -12.64 9.23
N ALA A 35 -1.97 -11.53 9.86
CA ALA A 35 -0.75 -10.80 9.49
C ALA A 35 0.49 -11.69 9.56
N ARG A 36 0.63 -12.46 10.64
CA ARG A 36 1.76 -13.38 10.82
C ARG A 36 1.75 -14.48 9.77
N SER A 37 0.60 -15.13 9.53
CA SER A 37 0.52 -16.18 8.52
C SER A 37 0.72 -15.67 7.09
N ALA A 38 0.39 -14.41 6.81
CA ALA A 38 0.56 -13.81 5.48
C ALA A 38 2.00 -13.35 5.20
N THR A 39 2.82 -13.13 6.23
CA THR A 39 4.15 -12.50 6.09
C THR A 39 5.32 -13.39 6.49
N GLN A 40 5.09 -14.39 7.35
CA GLN A 40 6.16 -15.25 7.86
C GLN A 40 6.29 -16.53 7.05
N ILE A 41 7.54 -16.89 6.74
CA ILE A 41 7.90 -18.21 6.23
C ILE A 41 7.58 -19.24 7.31
N GLY A 42 6.85 -20.28 6.95
CA GLY A 42 6.42 -21.38 7.83
C GLY A 42 7.21 -22.67 7.61
N ASP A 43 6.54 -23.79 7.83
CA ASP A 43 7.11 -25.13 7.72
C ASP A 43 7.38 -25.54 6.25
N GLU A 44 6.91 -24.74 5.29
CA GLU A 44 7.22 -24.92 3.88
C GLU A 44 8.70 -24.67 3.57
N ASP A 45 9.41 -23.92 4.43
CA ASP A 45 10.86 -23.72 4.35
C ASP A 45 11.50 -23.64 5.77
N PRO A 46 11.73 -24.80 6.41
CA PRO A 46 12.11 -24.89 7.83
C PRO A 46 13.39 -24.17 8.21
N ASP A 47 14.32 -24.01 7.27
CA ASP A 47 15.61 -23.34 7.51
C ASP A 47 15.43 -21.82 7.68
N PHE A 48 14.31 -21.27 7.20
CA PHE A 48 14.01 -19.84 7.18
C PHE A 48 12.74 -19.49 7.95
N THR A 49 12.18 -20.42 8.73
CA THR A 49 10.97 -20.20 9.51
C THR A 49 11.04 -18.94 10.38
N GLY A 50 9.99 -18.12 10.32
CA GLY A 50 9.91 -16.82 11.00
C GLY A 50 10.58 -15.67 10.23
N GLY A 51 11.29 -15.95 9.13
CA GLY A 51 11.75 -14.96 8.16
C GLY A 51 10.61 -14.40 7.30
N CYS A 52 10.92 -13.43 6.44
CA CYS A 52 9.98 -12.85 5.49
C CYS A 52 10.71 -12.33 4.24
N TYR A 53 9.95 -12.07 3.19
CA TYR A 53 10.41 -11.38 1.98
C TYR A 53 9.89 -9.95 1.99
N VAL A 54 10.78 -8.98 1.85
CA VAL A 54 10.44 -7.55 1.86
C VAL A 54 10.83 -6.92 0.52
N HIS A 55 9.88 -6.19 -0.07
CA HIS A 55 10.08 -5.39 -1.28
C HIS A 55 9.83 -3.92 -0.94
N VAL A 56 10.69 -3.02 -1.43
CA VAL A 56 10.60 -1.58 -1.16
C VAL A 56 10.66 -0.82 -2.48
N GLU A 57 9.61 -0.07 -2.81
CA GLU A 57 9.52 0.81 -3.98
C GLU A 57 8.70 2.06 -3.62
N VAL A 58 9.17 3.24 -4.00
CA VAL A 58 8.43 4.50 -3.81
C VAL A 58 8.68 5.43 -5.01
N ARG A 59 7.67 5.65 -5.85
CA ARG A 59 7.68 6.66 -6.92
C ARG A 59 6.26 7.15 -7.20
N HIS A 60 6.06 8.46 -7.24
CA HIS A 60 4.81 9.07 -7.66
C HIS A 60 5.07 10.27 -8.56
N ASP A 61 4.30 10.39 -9.64
CA ASP A 61 4.16 11.63 -10.39
C ASP A 61 2.98 12.42 -9.82
N MET A 62 3.26 13.23 -8.81
CA MET A 62 2.23 14.03 -8.12
C MET A 62 1.64 15.12 -9.00
N ALA A 63 2.36 15.58 -10.04
CA ALA A 63 1.83 16.59 -10.95
C ALA A 63 0.77 15.98 -11.86
N ALA A 64 1.04 14.81 -12.44
CA ALA A 64 0.06 14.06 -13.21
C ALA A 64 -1.14 13.63 -12.35
N TRP A 65 -0.89 13.15 -11.13
CA TRP A 65 -1.95 12.72 -10.21
C TRP A 65 -2.92 13.85 -9.85
N ASN A 66 -2.38 15.02 -9.48
CA ASN A 66 -3.20 16.17 -9.07
C ASN A 66 -3.91 16.86 -10.24
N ALA A 67 -3.61 16.49 -11.49
CA ALA A 67 -4.34 16.97 -12.66
C ALA A 67 -5.66 16.21 -12.91
N LEU A 68 -5.82 15.02 -12.33
CA LEU A 68 -7.05 14.22 -12.39
C LEU A 68 -8.13 14.81 -11.49
N THR A 69 -9.41 14.61 -11.86
CA THR A 69 -10.52 14.89 -10.94
C THR A 69 -10.53 13.89 -9.79
N VAL A 70 -11.26 14.20 -8.71
CA VAL A 70 -11.40 13.27 -7.57
C VAL A 70 -12.03 11.96 -8.03
N GLU A 71 -13.06 12.02 -8.87
CA GLU A 71 -13.75 10.83 -9.39
C GLU A 71 -12.83 9.96 -10.25
N GLU A 72 -11.92 10.57 -11.03
CA GLU A 72 -10.91 9.84 -11.79
C GLU A 72 -9.89 9.16 -10.87
N GLN A 73 -9.46 9.84 -9.80
CA GLN A 73 -8.57 9.25 -8.78
C GLN A 73 -9.25 8.10 -8.05
N GLU A 74 -10.52 8.27 -7.63
CA GLU A 74 -11.30 7.23 -6.95
C GLU A 74 -11.50 6.00 -7.83
N ARG A 75 -11.71 6.19 -9.14
CA ARG A 75 -11.78 5.08 -10.11
C ARG A 75 -10.43 4.38 -10.30
N ALA A 76 -9.33 5.12 -10.25
CA ALA A 76 -7.98 4.56 -10.33
C ALA A 76 -7.63 3.74 -9.07
N ILE A 77 -8.02 4.21 -7.89
CA ILE A 77 -7.78 3.49 -6.63
C ILE A 77 -8.79 2.36 -6.41
N GLY A 78 -10.07 2.59 -6.72
CA GLY A 78 -11.17 1.66 -6.43
C GLY A 78 -11.88 1.94 -5.09
N ARG A 79 -11.65 3.11 -4.48
CA ARG A 79 -12.25 3.54 -3.21
C ARG A 79 -12.57 5.04 -3.24
N THR A 80 -13.48 5.50 -2.40
CA THR A 80 -13.74 6.94 -2.22
C THR A 80 -12.60 7.61 -1.46
N LYS A 81 -12.24 8.83 -1.85
CA LYS A 81 -11.00 9.46 -1.36
C LYS A 81 -11.10 9.89 0.10
N VAL A 82 -12.20 10.52 0.48
CA VAL A 82 -12.35 11.07 1.84
C VAL A 82 -12.74 9.98 2.83
N ASP A 83 -13.78 9.22 2.50
CA ASP A 83 -14.42 8.26 3.42
C ASP A 83 -13.79 6.87 3.40
N ASP A 84 -12.85 6.61 2.48
CA ASP A 84 -12.17 5.33 2.32
C ASP A 84 -13.13 4.14 2.14
N VAL A 85 -14.21 4.34 1.40
CA VAL A 85 -15.21 3.30 1.13
C VAL A 85 -14.91 2.64 -0.21
N GLY A 86 -14.85 1.31 -0.25
CA GLY A 86 -14.69 0.56 -1.50
C GLY A 86 -15.82 0.85 -2.50
N LEU A 87 -15.46 1.02 -3.78
CA LEU A 87 -16.46 1.17 -4.85
C LEU A 87 -17.18 -0.16 -5.10
N ASP A 88 -18.48 -0.06 -5.41
CA ASP A 88 -19.31 -1.20 -5.79
C ASP A 88 -18.77 -1.88 -7.06
N ASP A 89 -18.95 -3.21 -7.16
CA ASP A 89 -18.36 -4.03 -8.23
C ASP A 89 -18.85 -3.64 -9.64
N ASP A 90 -20.04 -3.04 -9.77
CA ASP A 90 -20.58 -2.55 -11.04
C ASP A 90 -20.01 -1.18 -11.47
N VAL A 91 -19.42 -0.44 -10.53
CA VAL A 91 -18.81 0.89 -10.76
C VAL A 91 -17.28 0.81 -10.84
N LYS A 92 -16.69 -0.09 -10.04
CA LYS A 92 -15.25 -0.29 -9.87
C LYS A 92 -14.60 -0.80 -11.18
N PRO A 93 -13.67 -0.04 -11.77
CA PRO A 93 -12.97 -0.50 -12.95
C PRO A 93 -12.15 -1.76 -12.68
N ALA A 94 -12.15 -2.71 -13.62
CA ALA A 94 -11.32 -3.92 -13.53
C ALA A 94 -9.80 -3.65 -13.53
N ASN A 95 -9.39 -2.42 -13.84
CA ASN A 95 -8.00 -1.96 -13.79
C ASN A 95 -7.73 -0.99 -12.64
N SER A 96 -8.63 -0.88 -11.66
CA SER A 96 -8.35 -0.15 -10.42
C SER A 96 -7.29 -0.86 -9.59
N HIS A 97 -6.59 -0.13 -8.73
CA HIS A 97 -5.57 -0.70 -7.84
C HIS A 97 -6.09 -1.84 -6.94
N VAL A 98 -7.38 -1.78 -6.55
CA VAL A 98 -8.03 -2.75 -5.63
C VAL A 98 -8.73 -3.90 -6.38
N ALA A 99 -8.78 -3.89 -7.71
CA ALA A 99 -9.48 -4.91 -8.50
C ALA A 99 -8.75 -6.27 -8.56
#